data_AF-A0A235HRW2-F1
#
_entry.id   AF-A0A235HRW2-F1
#
_cell.length_a   1.000
_cell.length_b   1.000
_cell.length_c   1.000
_cell.angle_alpha   90.00
_cell.angle_beta   90.00
_cell.angle_gamma   90.00
#
_symmetry.space_group_name_H-M   'P 1'
#
loop_
_entity.id
_entity.type
_entity.pdbx_description
1 polymer ?
#
loop_
_entity_poly.entity_id
_entity_poly.type
_entity_poly.pdbx_seq_one_letter_code
_entity_poly.pdbx_strand_id
1 'polypeptide(L)' 'MIADEREQLIKDINVLLHQAYDSTLVEIHALLKKIDDVDDEEDLKAIKEAREDIRINGTVSWDEIQNEIRNEISKDVA' A
#
# COMPACT_ATOMS: atom_id res chain seq x y z
N MET A 1 -22.27 -36.21 34.84
CA MET A 1 -21.04 -35.68 35.47
C MET A 1 -19.87 -35.60 34.50
N ILE A 2 -19.16 -36.68 34.16
CA ILE A 2 -17.96 -36.58 33.29
C ILE A 2 -18.28 -36.07 31.86
N ALA A 3 -19.45 -36.42 31.31
CA ALA A 3 -19.88 -35.94 30.00
C ALA A 3 -20.21 -34.44 30.00
N ASP A 4 -20.82 -33.94 31.07
CA ASP A 4 -21.22 -32.52 31.21
C ASP A 4 -19.99 -31.63 31.42
N GLU A 5 -19.01 -32.09 32.19
CA GLU A 5 -17.72 -31.42 32.39
C GLU A 5 -16.94 -31.32 31.07
N ARG A 6 -16.95 -32.38 30.26
CA ARG A 6 -16.33 -32.36 28.93
C ARG A 6 -17.05 -31.41 27.97
N GLU A 7 -18.38 -31.37 28.01
CA GLU A 7 -19.16 -30.45 27.19
C GLU A 7 -18.89 -28.99 27.55
N GLN A 8 -18.83 -28.68 28.85
CA GLN A 8 -18.49 -27.34 29.33
C GLN A 8 -17.07 -26.94 28.93
N LEU A 9 -16.10 -27.85 29.06
CA LEU A 9 -14.73 -27.61 28.63
C LEU A 9 -14.65 -27.29 27.12
N ILE A 10 -15.41 -28.01 26.28
CA ILE A 10 -15.45 -27.75 24.83
C ILE A 10 -16.08 -26.37 24.54
N LYS A 11 -17.14 -26.00 25.26
CA LYS A 11 -17.76 -24.68 25.13
C LYS A 11 -16.79 -23.56 25.50
N ASP A 12 -16.08 -23.71 26.61
CA ASP A 12 -15.10 -22.71 27.07
C ASP A 12 -13.95 -22.58 26.06
N ILE A 13 -13.44 -23.70 25.53
CA ILE A 13 -12.43 -23.70 24.46
C ILE A 13 -12.93 -22.96 23.22
N ASN A 14 -14.17 -23.21 22.78
CA ASN A 14 -14.73 -22.54 21.61
C ASN A 14 -14.89 -21.03 21.83
N VAL A 15 -15.29 -20.60 23.02
CA VAL A 15 -15.35 -19.17 23.36
C VAL A 15 -13.96 -18.53 23.24
N LEU A 16 -12.94 -19.17 23.82
CA LEU A 16 -11.55 -18.67 23.74
C LEU A 16 -11.04 -18.63 22.31
N LEU A 17 -11.36 -19.63 21.49
CA LEU A 17 -10.99 -19.67 20.07
C LEU A 17 -11.64 -18.54 19.28
N HIS A 18 -12.94 -18.31 19.48
CA HIS A 18 -13.63 -17.20 18.83
C HIS A 18 -13.08 -15.85 19.26
N GLN A 19 -12.79 -15.66 20.56
CA GLN A 19 -12.16 -14.43 21.05
C GLN A 19 -10.77 -14.20 20.43
N ALA A 20 -9.94 -15.24 20.36
CA ALA A 20 -8.62 -15.14 19.75
C ALA A 20 -8.71 -14.81 18.26
N TYR A 21 -9.66 -15.45 17.55
CA TYR A 21 -9.93 -15.18 16.14
C TYR A 21 -10.37 -13.73 15.91
N ASP A 22 -11.36 -13.25 16.68
CA ASP A 22 -11.89 -11.89 16.57
C ASP A 22 -10.82 -10.85 16.88
N SER A 23 -10.03 -11.05 17.95
CA SER A 23 -8.92 -10.15 18.30
C SER A 23 -7.90 -10.07 17.16
N THR A 24 -7.52 -11.22 16.61
CA THR A 24 -6.55 -11.28 15.51
C THR A 24 -7.09 -10.58 14.27
N LEU A 25 -8.38 -10.75 13.96
CA LEU A 25 -9.01 -10.10 12.81
C LEU A 25 -9.06 -8.58 12.96
N VAL A 26 -9.33 -8.07 14.17
CA VAL A 26 -9.30 -6.64 14.48
C VAL A 26 -7.91 -6.05 14.26
N GLU A 27 -6.87 -6.74 14.71
CA GLU A 27 -5.48 -6.32 14.51
C GLU A 27 -5.09 -6.29 13.03
N ILE A 28 -5.41 -7.34 12.27
CA ILE A 28 -5.15 -7.39 10.82
C ILE A 28 -5.88 -6.24 10.11
N HIS A 29 -7.15 -6.01 10.44
CA HIS A 29 -7.92 -4.92 9.84
C HIS A 29 -7.31 -3.55 10.15
N ALA A 30 -6.84 -3.32 11.39
CA ALA A 30 -6.15 -2.09 11.76
C ALA A 30 -4.85 -1.88 10.98
N LEU A 31 -4.08 -2.95 10.75
CA LEU A 31 -2.88 -2.90 9.92
C LEU A 31 -3.18 -2.58 8.45
N LEU A 32 -4.19 -3.22 7.86
CA LEU A 32 -4.61 -2.96 6.49
C LEU A 32 -5.04 -1.50 6.31
N LYS A 33 -5.88 -0.98 7.22
CA LYS A 33 -6.30 0.41 7.18
C LYS A 33 -5.12 1.38 7.26
N LYS A 34 -4.12 1.07 8.09
CA LYS A 34 -2.91 1.89 8.19
C LYS A 34 -2.10 1.88 6.88
N ILE A 35 -2.09 0.77 6.15
CA ILE A 35 -1.44 0.69 4.84
C ILE A 35 -2.18 1.57 3.85
N ASP A 36 -3.50 1.45 3.76
CA ASP A 36 -4.33 2.29 2.88
C ASP A 36 -4.13 3.79 3.18
N ASP A 37 -4.12 4.17 4.46
CA ASP A 37 -3.90 5.56 4.88
C ASP A 37 -2.50 6.08 4.48
N VAL A 38 -1.48 5.22 4.47
CA VAL A 38 -0.11 5.57 4.05
C VAL A 38 -0.01 5.68 2.53
N ASP A 39 -0.60 4.75 1.79
CA ASP A 39 -0.62 4.77 0.32
C ASP A 39 -1.30 6.06 -0.18
N ASP A 40 -2.44 6.44 0.42
CA ASP A 40 -3.13 7.70 0.11
C ASP A 40 -2.25 8.93 0.40
N GLU A 41 -1.49 8.92 1.50
CA GLU A 41 -0.56 10.01 1.86
C GLU A 41 0.62 10.09 0.87
N GLU A 42 1.18 8.95 0.48
CA GLU A 42 2.28 8.87 -0.49
C GLU A 42 1.83 9.34 -1.89
N ASP A 43 0.65 8.94 -2.35
CA ASP A 43 0.07 9.40 -3.61
C ASP A 43 -0.13 10.92 -3.62
N LEU A 44 -0.70 11.48 -2.53
CA LEU A 44 -0.88 12.92 -2.39
C LEU A 44 0.46 13.66 -2.36
N LYS A 45 1.48 13.07 -1.73
CA LYS A 45 2.84 13.62 -1.69
C LYS A 45 3.47 13.61 -3.10
N ALA A 46 3.38 12.50 -3.83
CA ALA A 46 3.89 12.38 -5.19
C ALA A 46 3.26 13.41 -6.14
N ILE A 47 1.94 13.63 -6.03
CA ILE A 47 1.25 14.67 -6.82
C ILE A 47 1.76 16.07 -6.46
N LYS A 48 1.97 16.36 -5.18
CA LYS A 48 2.52 17.66 -4.74
C LYS A 48 3.94 17.88 -5.25
N GLU A 49 4.80 16.86 -5.15
CA GLU A 49 6.18 16.91 -5.63
C GLU A 49 6.22 17.09 -7.15
N ALA A 50 5.43 16.34 -7.91
CA ALA A 50 5.34 16.49 -9.35
C ALA A 50 4.85 17.88 -9.78
N ARG A 51 3.86 18.45 -9.07
CA ARG A 51 3.38 19.81 -9.34
C ARG A 51 4.44 20.87 -9.04
N GLU A 52 5.19 20.68 -7.96
CA GLU A 52 6.25 21.61 -7.57
C GLU A 52 7.43 21.54 -8.53
N ASP A 53 7.80 20.35 -8.99
CA ASP A 53 8.81 20.15 -10.02
C ASP A 53 8.40 20.84 -11.33
N ILE A 54 7.17 20.64 -11.80
CA ILE A 54 6.61 21.35 -12.95
C ILE A 54 6.64 22.88 -12.75
N ARG A 55 6.39 23.37 -11.52
CA ARG A 55 6.40 24.80 -11.21
C ARG A 55 7.81 25.39 -11.29
N ILE A 56 8.83 24.66 -10.83
CA ILE A 56 10.22 25.12 -10.77
C ILE A 56 10.92 24.92 -12.12
N ASN A 57 10.79 23.73 -12.70
CA ASN A 57 11.55 23.25 -13.85
C ASN A 57 10.76 23.29 -15.17
N GLY A 58 9.45 23.51 -15.11
CA GLY A 58 8.58 23.47 -16.29
C GLY A 58 8.29 22.03 -16.74
N THR A 59 7.79 21.89 -17.96
CA THR A 59 7.56 20.59 -18.61
C THR A 59 8.27 20.55 -19.94
N VAL A 60 8.69 19.36 -20.38
CA VAL A 60 9.17 19.11 -21.74
C VAL A 60 8.13 18.31 -22.51
N SER A 61 7.99 18.60 -23.80
CA SER A 61 7.11 17.84 -24.69
C SER A 61 7.75 16.51 -25.07
N TRP A 62 6.91 15.53 -25.42
CA TRP A 62 7.40 14.26 -25.93
C TRP A 62 8.16 14.41 -27.25
N ASP A 63 7.74 15.33 -28.11
CA ASP A 63 8.42 15.62 -29.38
C ASP A 63 9.84 16.19 -29.16
N GLU A 64 10.04 17.02 -28.14
CA GLU A 64 11.37 17.52 -27.74
C GLU A 64 12.27 16.37 -27.28
N ILE A 65 11.77 15.49 -26.40
CA ILE A 65 12.49 14.28 -25.96
C ILE A 65 12.85 13.38 -27.15
N GLN A 66 11.92 13.14 -28.08
CA GLN A 66 12.17 12.30 -29.26
C GLN A 66 13.24 12.91 -30.17
N ASN A 67 13.27 14.24 -30.29
CA ASN A 67 14.29 14.93 -31.06
C ASN A 67 15.65 14.89 -30.36
N GLU A 68 15.70 15.04 -29.03
CA GLU A 68 16.94 14.87 -28.24
C GLU A 68 17.52 13.47 -28.40
N ILE A 69 16.71 12.42 -28.21
CA ILE A 69 17.13 11.02 -28.39
C ILE A 69 17.68 10.78 -29.81
N ARG A 70 16.99 11.28 -30.85
CA ARG A 70 17.44 11.15 -32.25
C ARG A 70 18.77 11.86 -32.47
N ASN A 71 18.95 13.03 -31.88
CA ASN A 71 20.17 13.84 -32.01
C ASN A 71 21.35 13.23 -31.24
N GLU A 72 21.12 12.60 -30.09
CA GLU A 72 22.16 11.87 -29.33
C GLU A 72 22.61 10.61 -30.07
N ILE A 73 21.67 9.80 -30.56
CA ILE A 73 22.01 8.63 -31.40
C ILE A 73 22.86 9.06 -32.59
N SER A 74 22.51 10.16 -33.27
CA SER A 74 23.23 10.65 -34.44
C SER A 74 24.66 11.14 -34.15
N LYS A 75 24.97 11.51 -32.89
CA LYS A 75 26.31 11.94 -32.46
C LYS A 75 27.23 10.76 -32.16
N ASP A 76 26.69 9.61 -31.73
CA ASP A 76 27.46 8.41 -31.42
C ASP A 76 27.86 7.59 -32.67
N VAL A 77 27.23 7.85 -33.84
CA VAL A 77 27.54 7.15 -35.10
C VAL A 77 28.43 7.95 -36.06
N ALA A 78 28.90 9.13 -35.65
CA ALA A 78 29.73 10.05 -36.46
C ALA A 78 31.19 10.05 -35.99
#